data_AF-A0A1V4IIS8-F1
#
_entry.id   AF-A0A1V4IIS8-F1
#
_cell.length_a   1.000
_cell.length_b   1.000
_cell.length_c   1.000
_cell.angle_alpha   90.00
_cell.angle_beta   90.00
_cell.angle_gamma   90.00
#
_symmetry.space_group_name_H-M   'P 1'
#
loop_
_entity.id
_entity.type
_entity.pdbx_description
1 polymer ?
#
loop_
_entity_poly.entity_id
_entity_poly.type
_entity_poly.pdbx_seq_one_letter_code
_entity_poly.pdbx_strand_id
1 'polypeptide(L)'
;MIFGVIGLIIVLVLLNYLLLIPFGFFLGSYIYFGLIAVLIIDMIIAAINWKKYKGNGKANLSERLNRVGRPVICISILHIVIGVVVLVIFSPLFRANSYKNLLSAPVEKKFVKEISPFDISKAPIVTKSTARQIADKNLSQDGTLGSRAKMDTLTLQNINDQLYWVAPLEHSGFFSWFNNKQEGTPYIMVNATTKETKLVRSHIRYQPRAYFGQDLARKLYADNKSAAYEDFTFEVDDNGHPYWTATIIKNTIGFSGKTATGVALVDAETGDIKDYSIDNAPKWVDRIQPADIVRNNINYRGKYIHGFSPFNNNGKIKTTGGMGIVYNEGKCYFYTGITSVGKDQSSMGFYLVDTRTMKTTLFRLSGSTEDAAIKSAEGKVQNLGYTGSFPILMNVANSPTYFVPLQDKNNLTKMYAMVNVEDYTIIGTGETVDECKEEYIKLLANKNSLSNSTGEKKVITGTVSRIGSYIEQGNSYYVITIDKQNGIFTIPEAYSKKLAITKAGDTIRIKYIESSGTYTTISFDNMNIK
;
A
#
# COMPACT_ATOMS: atom_id res chain seq x y z
N MET A 1 -20.01 24.20 44.33
CA MET A 1 -20.11 22.80 43.85
C MET A 1 -20.81 22.75 42.51
N ILE A 2 -22.06 23.24 42.40
CA ILE A 2 -22.84 23.30 41.16
C ILE A 2 -22.08 23.98 40.00
N PHE A 3 -21.52 25.18 40.20
CA PHE A 3 -20.72 25.86 39.17
C PHE A 3 -19.46 25.09 38.72
N GLY A 4 -18.84 24.32 39.62
CA GLY A 4 -17.69 23.49 39.28
C GLY A 4 -18.08 22.25 38.46
N VAL A 5 -19.23 21.65 38.77
CA VAL A 5 -19.80 20.53 38.00
C VAL A 5 -20.25 20.99 36.62
N ILE A 6 -20.91 22.14 36.52
CA ILE A 6 -21.30 22.74 35.24
C ILE A 6 -20.07 23.07 34.40
N GLY A 7 -19.04 23.68 35.00
CA GLY A 7 -17.77 23.96 34.31
C GLY A 7 -17.10 22.70 33.78
N LEU A 8 -17.08 21.61 34.56
CA LEU A 8 -16.56 20.33 34.12
C LEU A 8 -17.36 19.73 32.96
N ILE A 9 -18.69 19.78 33.03
CA ILE A 9 -19.57 19.30 31.94
C ILE A 9 -19.30 20.09 30.65
N ILE A 10 -19.18 21.41 30.73
CA ILE A 10 -18.85 22.26 29.58
C ILE A 10 -17.49 21.86 28.99
N VAL A 11 -16.48 21.67 29.83
CA VAL A 11 -15.15 21.22 29.38
C VAL A 11 -15.23 19.85 28.70
N LEU A 12 -15.97 18.89 29.26
CA LEU A 12 -16.14 17.56 28.67
C LEU A 12 -16.90 17.60 27.34
N VAL A 13 -17.94 18.44 27.22
CA VAL A 13 -18.68 18.65 25.98
C VAL A 13 -17.79 19.31 24.92
N LEU A 14 -17.01 20.33 25.30
CA LEU A 14 -16.04 20.98 24.40
C LEU A 14 -14.95 20.01 23.96
N LEU A 15 -14.41 19.21 24.88
CA LEU A 15 -13.42 18.17 24.57
C LEU A 15 -14.00 17.12 23.63
N ASN A 16 -15.23 16.65 23.87
CA ASN A 16 -15.90 15.71 22.96
C ASN A 16 -16.13 16.33 21.58
N TYR A 17 -16.56 17.59 21.51
CA TYR A 17 -16.70 18.32 20.25
C TYR A 17 -15.37 18.53 19.51
N LEU A 18 -14.27 18.74 20.23
CA LEU A 18 -12.94 18.91 19.64
C LEU A 18 -12.33 17.59 19.19
N LEU A 19 -12.49 16.53 19.99
CA LEU A 19 -11.87 15.23 19.79
C LEU A 19 -12.72 14.24 18.98
N LEU A 20 -14.00 14.56 18.73
CA LEU A 20 -14.95 13.75 17.97
C LEU A 20 -14.99 12.28 18.43
N ILE A 21 -14.98 12.06 19.74
CA ILE A 21 -14.83 10.72 20.32
C ILE A 21 -16.11 9.92 20.09
N PRO A 22 -16.07 8.78 19.35
CA PRO A 22 -17.24 7.94 19.15
C PRO A 22 -17.66 7.26 20.45
N PHE A 23 -18.94 7.36 20.81
CA PHE A 23 -19.47 6.80 22.05
C PHE A 23 -19.33 5.26 22.12
N GLY A 24 -19.44 4.56 20.98
CA GLY A 24 -19.45 3.10 20.93
C GLY A 24 -18.06 2.43 20.85
N PHE A 25 -17.02 3.14 20.42
CA PHE A 25 -15.70 2.56 20.14
C PHE A 25 -14.86 2.26 21.40
N PHE A 26 -15.40 2.57 22.58
CA PHE A 26 -14.58 3.16 23.63
C PHE A 26 -14.98 2.82 25.07
N LEU A 27 -15.46 1.60 25.36
CA LEU A 27 -15.49 1.12 26.77
C LEU A 27 -14.15 1.39 27.51
N GLY A 28 -13.03 1.46 26.78
CA GLY A 28 -11.69 1.79 27.31
C GLY A 28 -11.36 3.26 27.50
N SER A 29 -11.88 4.18 26.68
CA SER A 29 -11.68 5.60 26.97
C SER A 29 -12.62 6.05 28.08
N TYR A 30 -13.78 5.43 28.28
CA TYR A 30 -14.56 5.65 29.51
C TYR A 30 -13.84 5.14 30.75
N ILE A 31 -13.07 4.04 30.65
CA ILE A 31 -12.17 3.65 31.74
C ILE A 31 -11.05 4.69 31.88
N TYR A 32 -10.39 5.13 30.81
CA TYR A 32 -9.28 6.10 30.91
C TYR A 32 -9.73 7.50 31.38
N PHE A 33 -10.77 8.08 30.79
CA PHE A 33 -11.40 9.33 31.21
C PHE A 33 -12.16 9.18 32.53
N GLY A 34 -12.73 8.01 32.82
CA GLY A 34 -13.30 7.68 34.12
C GLY A 34 -12.24 7.62 35.20
N LEU A 35 -11.08 7.03 34.92
CA LEU A 35 -9.91 7.02 35.79
C LEU A 35 -9.40 8.45 36.01
N ILE A 36 -9.27 9.25 34.96
CA ILE A 36 -8.90 10.67 35.07
C ILE A 36 -9.96 11.46 35.84
N ALA A 37 -11.24 11.25 35.57
CA ALA A 37 -12.33 11.93 36.27
C ALA A 37 -12.36 11.56 37.75
N VAL A 38 -12.17 10.29 38.09
CA VAL A 38 -12.03 9.82 39.48
C VAL A 38 -10.80 10.45 40.13
N LEU A 39 -9.63 10.47 39.47
CA LEU A 39 -8.43 11.15 39.99
C LEU A 39 -8.64 12.65 40.19
N ILE A 40 -9.38 13.31 39.29
CA ILE A 40 -9.75 14.73 39.42
C ILE A 40 -10.72 14.93 40.59
N ILE A 41 -11.73 14.07 40.73
CA ILE A 41 -12.68 14.11 41.84
C ILE A 41 -11.95 13.88 43.17
N ASP A 42 -11.03 12.91 43.22
CA ASP A 42 -10.14 12.61 44.34
C ASP A 42 -9.28 13.83 44.70
N MET A 43 -8.68 14.50 43.72
CA MET A 43 -7.93 15.75 43.91
C MET A 43 -8.82 16.90 44.41
N ILE A 44 -10.05 17.02 43.90
CA ILE A 44 -11.02 18.04 44.34
C ILE A 44 -11.45 17.76 45.79
N ILE A 45 -11.77 16.51 46.14
CA ILE A 45 -12.11 16.09 47.49
C ILE A 45 -10.94 16.36 48.43
N ALA A 46 -9.71 16.02 48.03
CA ALA A 46 -8.51 16.32 48.78
C ALA A 46 -8.32 17.83 48.99
N ALA A 47 -8.54 18.67 47.96
CA ALA A 47 -8.41 20.12 48.04
C ALA A 47 -9.50 20.80 48.90
N ILE A 48 -10.76 20.34 48.80
CA ILE A 48 -11.88 20.83 49.63
C ILE A 48 -11.60 20.51 51.10
N ASN A 49 -11.23 19.26 51.37
CA ASN A 49 -10.88 18.83 52.71
C ASN A 49 -9.63 19.58 53.22
N TRP A 50 -8.62 19.81 52.37
CA TRP A 50 -7.44 20.60 52.73
C TRP A 50 -7.80 22.00 53.23
N LYS A 51 -8.73 22.70 52.56
CA LYS A 51 -9.24 24.01 53.01
C LYS A 51 -10.01 23.92 54.33
N LYS A 52 -10.87 22.90 54.51
CA LYS A 52 -11.65 22.68 55.75
C LYS A 52 -10.74 22.44 56.97
N TYR A 53 -9.65 21.70 56.79
CA TYR A 53 -8.67 21.45 57.86
C TYR A 53 -7.68 22.58 58.10
N LYS A 54 -7.50 23.52 57.16
CA LYS A 54 -6.67 24.72 57.36
C LYS A 54 -7.35 25.77 58.26
N GLY A 55 -8.69 25.78 58.31
CA GLY A 55 -9.48 26.66 59.19
C GLY A 55 -9.60 26.18 60.64
N ASN A 56 -9.41 24.88 60.91
CA ASN A 56 -9.36 24.33 62.26
C ASN A 56 -7.91 24.25 62.74
N GLY A 57 -7.44 25.29 63.43
CA GLY A 57 -6.04 25.52 63.83
C GLY A 57 -5.39 24.52 64.81
N LYS A 58 -5.73 23.22 64.77
CA LYS A 58 -5.14 22.18 65.65
C LYS A 58 -4.92 20.80 65.01
N ALA A 59 -5.23 20.60 63.72
CA ALA A 59 -5.00 19.29 63.09
C ALA A 59 -3.54 19.10 62.67
N ASN A 60 -2.82 18.18 63.32
CA ASN A 60 -1.45 17.80 62.94
C ASN A 60 -1.41 17.23 61.51
N LEU A 61 -0.30 17.46 60.79
CA LEU A 61 -0.13 17.03 59.39
C LEU A 61 -0.41 15.52 59.20
N SER A 62 -0.06 14.70 60.19
CA SER A 62 -0.29 13.24 60.22
C SER A 62 -1.76 12.84 60.30
N GLU A 63 -2.59 13.55 61.08
CA GLU A 63 -4.04 13.29 61.18
C GLU A 63 -4.76 13.67 59.89
N ARG A 64 -4.31 14.76 59.24
CA ARG A 64 -4.83 15.22 57.95
C ARG A 64 -4.51 14.23 56.84
N LEU A 65 -3.30 13.67 56.83
CA LEU A 65 -2.89 12.65 55.86
C LEU A 65 -3.69 11.35 56.04
N ASN A 66 -3.93 10.91 57.29
CA ASN A 66 -4.58 9.64 57.57
C ASN A 66 -6.11 9.63 57.30
N ARG A 67 -6.82 10.74 57.53
CA ARG A 67 -8.29 10.79 57.35
C ARG A 67 -8.75 11.09 55.92
N VAL A 68 -7.96 11.84 55.15
CA VAL A 68 -8.34 12.30 53.80
C VAL A 68 -7.38 11.78 52.74
N GLY A 69 -6.06 11.87 52.99
CA GLY A 69 -5.05 11.47 52.01
C GLY A 69 -5.02 9.95 51.78
N ARG A 70 -5.04 9.16 52.86
CA ARG A 70 -4.94 7.69 52.79
C ARG A 70 -6.07 7.01 51.99
N PRO A 71 -7.37 7.27 52.23
CA PRO A 71 -8.43 6.66 51.43
C PRO A 71 -8.40 7.11 49.96
N VAL A 72 -8.10 8.39 49.69
CA VAL A 72 -7.95 8.89 48.31
C VAL A 72 -6.81 8.19 47.59
N ILE A 73 -5.64 8.06 48.22
CA ILE A 73 -4.49 7.35 47.67
C ILE A 73 -4.83 5.87 47.44
N CYS A 74 -5.50 5.20 48.39
CA CYS A 74 -5.91 3.80 48.23
C CYS A 74 -6.89 3.62 47.06
N ILE A 75 -7.86 4.51 46.90
CA ILE A 75 -8.82 4.50 45.78
C ILE A 75 -8.08 4.74 44.46
N SER A 76 -7.20 5.75 44.40
CA SER A 76 -6.38 6.03 43.22
C SER A 76 -5.48 4.84 42.84
N ILE A 77 -4.84 4.18 43.81
CA ILE A 77 -4.02 2.98 43.58
C ILE A 77 -4.90 1.82 43.07
N LEU A 78 -6.05 1.57 43.70
CA LEU A 78 -6.98 0.52 43.27
C LEU A 78 -7.41 0.73 41.82
N HIS A 79 -7.69 1.97 41.44
CA HIS A 79 -8.05 2.35 40.08
C HIS A 79 -6.91 2.12 39.08
N ILE A 80 -5.68 2.48 39.43
CA ILE A 80 -4.49 2.18 38.61
C ILE A 80 -4.33 0.66 38.45
N VAL A 81 -4.48 -0.11 39.53
CA VAL A 81 -4.40 -1.57 39.50
C VAL A 81 -5.46 -2.15 38.58
N ILE A 82 -6.72 -1.71 38.68
CA ILE A 82 -7.79 -2.14 37.78
C ILE A 82 -7.45 -1.81 36.32
N GLY A 83 -6.99 -0.59 36.04
CA GLY A 83 -6.57 -0.18 34.69
C GLY A 83 -5.47 -1.07 34.13
N VAL A 84 -4.43 -1.35 34.92
CA VAL A 84 -3.34 -2.25 34.53
C VAL A 84 -3.84 -3.68 34.30
N VAL A 85 -4.69 -4.21 35.18
CA VAL A 85 -5.27 -5.54 35.03
C VAL A 85 -6.07 -5.66 33.73
N VAL A 86 -6.90 -4.66 33.42
CA VAL A 86 -7.66 -4.62 32.16
C VAL A 86 -6.73 -4.61 30.95
N LEU A 87 -5.68 -3.77 30.95
CA LEU A 87 -4.70 -3.73 29.86
C LEU A 87 -3.98 -5.07 29.69
N VAL A 88 -3.63 -5.73 30.80
CA VAL A 88 -2.97 -7.04 30.79
C VAL A 88 -3.91 -8.13 30.25
N ILE A 89 -5.19 -8.17 30.65
CA ILE A 89 -6.17 -9.15 30.16
C ILE A 89 -6.38 -9.05 28.64
N PHE A 90 -6.35 -7.84 28.07
CA PHE A 90 -6.46 -7.62 26.63
C PHE A 90 -5.12 -7.65 25.89
N SER A 91 -4.01 -7.74 26.62
CA SER A 91 -2.68 -7.78 26.02
C SER A 91 -2.43 -9.09 25.25
N PRO A 92 -1.42 -9.10 24.37
CA PRO A 92 -1.01 -10.32 23.68
C PRO A 92 -0.61 -11.47 24.62
N LEU A 93 -0.30 -11.23 25.89
CA LEU A 93 0.03 -12.29 26.86
C LEU A 93 -1.11 -13.31 27.00
N PHE A 94 -2.35 -12.83 27.06
CA PHE A 94 -3.55 -13.69 27.18
C PHE A 94 -4.32 -13.81 25.86
N ARG A 95 -4.15 -12.85 24.94
CA ARG A 95 -4.93 -12.73 23.70
C ARG A 95 -4.13 -12.96 22.42
N ALA A 96 -2.92 -13.52 22.46
CA ALA A 96 -2.10 -13.76 21.26
C ALA A 96 -2.87 -14.46 20.12
N ASN A 97 -3.69 -15.47 20.43
CA ASN A 97 -4.53 -16.14 19.43
C ASN A 97 -5.59 -15.21 18.83
N SER A 98 -6.20 -14.32 19.62
CA SER A 98 -7.14 -13.32 19.11
C SER A 98 -6.43 -12.36 18.14
N TYR A 99 -5.23 -11.87 18.49
CA TYR A 99 -4.45 -11.00 17.61
C TYR A 99 -4.03 -11.71 16.32
N LYS A 100 -3.62 -12.98 16.41
CA LYS A 100 -3.30 -13.81 15.25
C LYS A 100 -4.50 -13.97 14.30
N ASN A 101 -5.70 -14.09 14.87
CA ASN A 101 -6.94 -14.34 14.13
C ASN A 101 -7.62 -13.06 13.60
N LEU A 102 -7.05 -11.87 13.83
CA LEU A 102 -7.47 -10.64 13.15
C LEU A 102 -7.30 -10.73 11.63
N LEU A 103 -6.37 -11.57 11.19
CA LEU A 103 -6.22 -11.98 9.80
C LEU A 103 -6.53 -13.47 9.67
N SER A 104 -7.54 -13.80 8.88
CA SER A 104 -7.84 -15.17 8.49
C SER A 104 -6.61 -15.86 7.90
N ALA A 105 -6.58 -17.19 7.97
CA ALA A 105 -5.51 -17.95 7.33
C ALA A 105 -5.49 -17.64 5.83
N PRO A 106 -4.34 -17.20 5.28
CA PRO A 106 -4.26 -16.92 3.86
C PRO A 106 -4.37 -18.20 3.06
N VAL A 107 -4.93 -18.08 1.85
CA VAL A 107 -4.85 -19.15 0.86
C VAL A 107 -3.41 -19.15 0.32
N GLU A 108 -2.69 -20.25 0.49
CA GLU A 108 -1.34 -20.36 -0.06
C GLU A 108 -1.40 -20.74 -1.55
N LYS A 109 -0.67 -19.99 -2.39
CA LYS A 109 -0.58 -20.22 -3.84
C LYS A 109 0.87 -20.18 -4.33
N LYS A 110 1.13 -20.81 -5.49
CA LYS A 110 2.41 -20.70 -6.21
C LYS A 110 2.31 -19.59 -7.26
N PHE A 111 3.28 -18.68 -7.27
CA PHE A 111 3.29 -17.48 -8.11
C PHE A 111 3.13 -17.78 -9.61
N VAL A 112 4.03 -18.60 -10.15
CA VAL A 112 4.22 -18.79 -11.62
C VAL A 112 3.01 -19.43 -12.31
N LYS A 113 2.20 -20.25 -11.60
CA LYS A 113 1.08 -20.98 -12.20
C LYS A 113 -0.27 -20.25 -12.15
N GLU A 114 -0.42 -19.29 -11.24
CA GLU A 114 -1.72 -18.73 -10.86
C GLU A 114 -1.85 -17.24 -11.18
N ILE A 115 -0.74 -16.53 -11.32
CA ILE A 115 -0.74 -15.15 -11.79
C ILE A 115 -0.48 -15.21 -13.29
N SER A 116 -1.57 -15.01 -14.06
CA SER A 116 -1.48 -14.72 -15.49
C SER A 116 -0.43 -13.63 -15.70
N PRO A 117 0.44 -13.72 -16.73
CA PRO A 117 1.36 -12.65 -17.05
C PRO A 117 0.64 -11.32 -16.95
N PHE A 118 1.04 -10.51 -15.97
CA PHE A 118 0.41 -9.21 -15.76
C PHE A 118 0.61 -8.44 -17.06
N ASP A 119 -0.48 -7.94 -17.64
CA ASP A 119 -0.37 -7.15 -18.86
C ASP A 119 0.33 -5.84 -18.51
N ILE A 120 1.63 -5.80 -18.78
CA ILE A 120 2.49 -4.66 -18.52
C ILE A 120 1.92 -3.40 -19.20
N SER A 121 1.18 -3.54 -20.31
CA SER A 121 0.54 -2.40 -20.97
C SER A 121 -0.56 -1.73 -20.13
N LYS A 122 -1.11 -2.45 -19.15
CA LYS A 122 -2.11 -1.97 -18.18
C LYS A 122 -1.52 -1.66 -16.81
N ALA A 123 -0.21 -1.81 -16.64
CA ALA A 123 0.45 -1.41 -15.40
C ALA A 123 0.33 0.12 -15.19
N PRO A 124 0.22 0.58 -13.94
CA PRO A 124 0.37 1.99 -13.63
C PRO A 124 1.87 2.36 -13.77
N ILE A 125 2.26 2.68 -15.00
CA ILE A 125 3.63 3.08 -15.36
C ILE A 125 3.98 4.44 -14.73
N VAL A 126 2.97 5.30 -14.57
CA VAL A 126 3.10 6.59 -13.90
C VAL A 126 3.01 6.39 -12.39
N THR A 127 4.09 6.69 -11.68
CA THR A 127 4.10 6.66 -10.22
C THR A 127 3.26 7.80 -9.62
N LYS A 128 2.86 7.66 -8.36
CA LYS A 128 2.15 8.71 -7.62
C LYS A 128 2.90 10.06 -7.61
N SER A 129 4.23 10.03 -7.47
CA SER A 129 5.06 11.24 -7.44
C SER A 129 5.16 11.90 -8.82
N THR A 130 5.27 11.12 -9.90
CA THR A 130 5.22 11.65 -11.26
C THR A 130 3.83 12.21 -11.58
N ALA A 131 2.76 11.51 -11.22
CA ALA A 131 1.39 12.00 -11.38
C ALA A 131 1.18 13.33 -10.65
N ARG A 132 1.74 13.49 -9.44
CA ARG A 132 1.71 14.75 -8.71
C ARG A 132 2.35 15.90 -9.48
N GLN A 133 3.54 15.68 -10.06
CA GLN A 133 4.23 16.70 -10.85
C GLN A 133 3.44 17.09 -12.12
N ILE A 134 2.83 16.11 -12.79
CA ILE A 134 2.00 16.36 -13.97
C ILE A 134 0.76 17.19 -13.58
N ALA A 135 0.08 16.80 -12.49
CA ALA A 135 -1.07 17.51 -11.96
C ALA A 135 -0.72 18.94 -11.53
N ASP A 136 0.35 19.15 -10.76
CA ASP A 136 0.80 20.47 -10.31
C ASP A 136 1.12 21.39 -11.50
N LYS A 137 1.74 20.85 -12.56
CA LYS A 137 1.99 21.58 -13.81
C LYS A 137 0.70 21.99 -14.52
N ASN A 138 -0.27 21.08 -14.61
CA ASN A 138 -1.57 21.35 -15.24
C ASN A 138 -2.35 22.41 -14.46
N LEU A 139 -2.39 22.30 -13.13
CA LEU A 139 -3.04 23.27 -12.23
C LEU A 139 -2.39 24.65 -12.30
N SER A 140 -1.07 24.72 -12.49
CA SER A 140 -0.35 25.99 -12.62
C SER A 140 -0.64 26.72 -13.94
N GLN A 141 -1.01 25.99 -15.00
CA GLN A 141 -1.46 26.57 -16.27
C GLN A 141 -2.90 27.11 -16.15
N ASP A 142 -3.68 26.54 -15.24
CA ASP A 142 -5.02 27.00 -14.91
C ASP A 142 -4.99 28.16 -13.89
N GLY A 143 -4.85 29.39 -14.41
CA GLY A 143 -4.70 30.61 -13.60
C GLY A 143 -5.88 30.94 -12.66
N THR A 144 -6.97 30.16 -12.69
CA THR A 144 -8.17 30.40 -11.87
C THR A 144 -8.08 29.82 -10.45
N LEU A 145 -7.24 28.80 -10.23
CA LEU A 145 -7.22 28.03 -8.99
C LEU A 145 -6.19 28.52 -7.95
N GLY A 146 -5.09 29.11 -8.41
CA GLY A 146 -4.12 29.91 -7.65
C GLY A 146 -4.01 29.61 -6.15
N SER A 147 -4.22 30.63 -5.31
CA SER A 147 -4.16 30.52 -3.84
C SER A 147 -5.43 29.97 -3.19
N ARG A 148 -6.46 29.61 -3.99
CA ARG A 148 -7.77 29.19 -3.46
C ARG A 148 -7.76 27.73 -3.03
N ALA A 149 -7.12 26.87 -3.79
CA ALA A 149 -7.13 25.44 -3.55
C ALA A 149 -5.73 24.82 -3.54
N LYS A 150 -5.58 23.73 -2.81
CA LYS A 150 -4.35 22.93 -2.74
C LYS A 150 -4.71 21.48 -3.03
N MET A 151 -3.95 20.86 -3.93
CA MET A 151 -4.14 19.44 -4.22
C MET A 151 -3.76 18.56 -3.04
N ASP A 152 -4.69 17.72 -2.63
CA ASP A 152 -4.49 16.70 -1.58
C ASP A 152 -3.75 15.47 -2.17
N THR A 153 -3.91 14.32 -1.52
CA THR A 153 -3.20 13.09 -1.76
C THR A 153 -3.83 12.34 -2.93
N LEU A 154 -3.02 12.03 -3.95
CA LEU A 154 -3.46 11.20 -5.07
C LEU A 154 -3.76 9.75 -4.61
N THR A 155 -4.92 9.25 -5.01
CA THR A 155 -5.37 7.87 -4.82
C THR A 155 -5.45 7.19 -6.18
N LEU A 156 -4.95 5.95 -6.27
CA LEU A 156 -5.03 5.15 -7.50
C LEU A 156 -6.38 4.47 -7.54
N GLN A 157 -7.16 4.71 -8.58
CA GLN A 157 -8.52 4.20 -8.74
C GLN A 157 -8.68 3.53 -10.10
N ASN A 158 -9.55 2.53 -10.17
CA ASN A 158 -10.02 1.99 -11.44
C ASN A 158 -11.36 2.63 -11.81
N ILE A 159 -11.36 3.45 -12.86
CA ILE A 159 -12.56 4.15 -13.35
C ILE A 159 -12.76 3.73 -14.80
N ASN A 160 -13.86 3.03 -15.09
CA ASN A 160 -14.15 2.49 -16.42
C ASN A 160 -13.00 1.66 -17.04
N ASP A 161 -12.47 0.69 -16.28
CA ASP A 161 -11.36 -0.20 -16.68
C ASP A 161 -10.03 0.49 -17.00
N GLN A 162 -9.88 1.74 -16.54
CA GLN A 162 -8.66 2.53 -16.68
C GLN A 162 -8.17 3.02 -15.32
N LEU A 163 -6.86 2.98 -15.13
CA LEU A 163 -6.25 3.41 -13.88
C LEU A 163 -5.99 4.92 -13.90
N TYR A 164 -6.50 5.61 -12.88
CA TYR A 164 -6.30 7.04 -12.68
C TYR A 164 -5.73 7.33 -11.30
N TRP A 165 -4.76 8.22 -11.24
CA TRP A 165 -4.42 8.94 -10.02
C TRP A 165 -5.37 10.12 -9.89
N VAL A 166 -6.20 10.11 -8.84
CA VAL A 166 -7.20 11.15 -8.60
C VAL A 166 -6.89 11.87 -7.31
N ALA A 167 -6.98 13.21 -7.31
CA ALA A 167 -6.84 14.00 -6.10
C ALA A 167 -7.90 15.12 -6.08
N PRO A 168 -8.60 15.31 -4.95
CA PRO A 168 -9.41 16.49 -4.75
C PRO A 168 -8.49 17.70 -4.57
N LEU A 169 -8.98 18.86 -5.00
CA LEU A 169 -8.40 20.13 -4.59
C LEU A 169 -9.14 20.55 -3.33
N GLU A 170 -8.42 20.80 -2.24
CA GLU A 170 -9.01 21.25 -0.99
C GLU A 170 -8.80 22.75 -0.79
N HIS A 171 -9.63 23.39 0.03
CA HIS A 171 -9.37 24.79 0.36
C HIS A 171 -7.99 25.00 1.00
N SER A 172 -7.28 26.02 0.55
CA SER A 172 -5.93 26.35 1.05
C SER A 172 -5.92 26.71 2.54
N GLY A 173 -7.01 27.32 3.04
CA GLY A 173 -7.21 27.63 4.45
C GLY A 173 -8.58 28.27 4.74
N PHE A 174 -8.77 28.74 5.97
CA PHE A 174 -10.05 29.23 6.49
C PHE A 174 -10.73 30.30 5.63
N PHE A 175 -10.03 31.36 5.26
CA PHE A 175 -10.63 32.43 4.45
C PHE A 175 -10.99 31.96 3.03
N SER A 176 -10.17 31.07 2.46
CA SER A 176 -10.49 30.47 1.16
C SER A 176 -11.74 29.60 1.26
N TRP A 177 -11.84 28.76 2.30
CA TRP A 177 -13.05 28.00 2.57
C TRP A 177 -14.26 28.92 2.77
N PHE A 178 -14.18 29.92 3.66
CA PHE A 178 -15.32 30.77 4.00
C PHE A 178 -15.89 31.51 2.78
N ASN A 179 -15.01 32.01 1.90
CA ASN A 179 -15.40 32.74 0.69
C ASN A 179 -15.93 31.82 -0.42
N ASN A 180 -15.52 30.55 -0.46
CA ASN A 180 -15.84 29.61 -1.56
C ASN A 180 -16.68 28.41 -1.10
N LYS A 181 -17.18 28.37 0.14
CA LYS A 181 -17.89 27.21 0.73
C LYS A 181 -19.16 26.76 -0.01
N GLN A 182 -19.76 27.65 -0.80
CA GLN A 182 -20.93 27.33 -1.63
C GLN A 182 -20.54 26.82 -3.02
N GLU A 183 -19.45 27.35 -3.58
CA GLU A 183 -18.92 26.92 -4.88
C GLU A 183 -18.19 25.56 -4.77
N GLY A 184 -17.54 25.29 -3.63
CA GLY A 184 -16.74 24.08 -3.45
C GLY A 184 -15.44 24.14 -4.24
N THR A 185 -14.83 22.97 -4.45
CA THR A 185 -13.54 22.85 -5.16
C THR A 185 -13.55 21.73 -6.21
N PRO A 186 -12.71 21.82 -7.25
CA PRO A 186 -12.58 20.78 -8.28
C PRO A 186 -11.77 19.56 -7.80
N TYR A 187 -11.66 18.54 -8.65
CA TYR A 187 -10.63 17.51 -8.54
C TYR A 187 -9.87 17.31 -9.85
N ILE A 188 -8.69 16.70 -9.77
CA ILE A 188 -7.84 16.41 -10.93
C ILE A 188 -7.62 14.90 -11.06
N MET A 189 -7.57 14.43 -12.30
CA MET A 189 -7.30 13.05 -12.67
C MET A 189 -6.06 13.00 -13.57
N VAL A 190 -5.16 12.07 -13.33
CA VAL A 190 -4.02 11.76 -14.19
C VAL A 190 -4.07 10.27 -14.54
N ASN A 191 -4.18 9.95 -15.83
CA ASN A 191 -4.16 8.56 -16.29
C ASN A 191 -2.80 7.92 -15.93
N ALA A 192 -2.86 6.78 -15.23
CA ALA A 192 -1.67 6.11 -14.69
C ALA A 192 -0.83 5.39 -15.76
N THR A 193 -1.31 5.35 -17.00
CA THR A 193 -0.63 4.72 -18.15
C THR A 193 -0.24 5.77 -19.21
N THR A 194 -1.19 6.60 -19.66
CA THR A 194 -0.99 7.55 -20.77
C THR A 194 -0.44 8.91 -20.33
N LYS A 195 -0.47 9.24 -19.03
CA LYS A 195 -0.14 10.56 -18.45
C LYS A 195 -1.14 11.67 -18.78
N GLU A 196 -2.21 11.37 -19.52
CA GLU A 196 -3.27 12.33 -19.82
C GLU A 196 -3.88 12.87 -18.53
N THR A 197 -4.10 14.17 -18.49
CA THR A 197 -4.54 14.88 -17.28
C THR A 197 -5.83 15.63 -17.55
N LYS A 198 -6.78 15.51 -16.64
CA LYS A 198 -8.09 16.14 -16.72
C LYS A 198 -8.42 16.82 -15.40
N LEU A 199 -8.67 18.13 -15.45
CA LEU A 199 -9.24 18.88 -14.34
C LEU A 199 -10.77 18.85 -14.46
N VAL A 200 -11.46 18.29 -13.47
CA VAL A 200 -12.91 18.19 -13.43
C VAL A 200 -13.46 19.25 -12.49
N ARG A 201 -14.26 20.16 -13.02
CA ARG A 201 -14.88 21.28 -12.30
C ARG A 201 -16.13 20.81 -11.54
N SER A 202 -15.92 20.09 -10.44
CA SER A 202 -16.96 19.69 -9.49
C SER A 202 -17.11 20.68 -8.33
N HIS A 203 -18.08 20.43 -7.45
CA HIS A 203 -18.40 21.26 -6.29
C HIS A 203 -18.09 20.55 -4.97
N ILE A 204 -16.84 20.16 -4.73
CA ILE A 204 -16.45 19.49 -3.47
C ILE A 204 -16.60 20.48 -2.30
N ARG A 205 -17.65 20.31 -1.50
CA ARG A 205 -17.97 21.17 -0.36
C ARG A 205 -17.61 20.53 0.97
N TYR A 206 -17.77 19.21 1.06
CA TYR A 206 -17.46 18.44 2.26
C TYR A 206 -16.09 17.82 2.08
N GLN A 207 -15.13 18.17 2.95
CA GLN A 207 -13.75 17.70 2.83
C GLN A 207 -12.98 17.82 4.15
N PRO A 208 -11.88 17.06 4.33
CA PRO A 208 -11.06 17.09 5.55
C PRO A 208 -10.54 18.49 5.93
N ARG A 209 -10.22 19.37 4.98
CA ARG A 209 -9.76 20.75 5.25
C ARG A 209 -10.85 21.82 5.26
N ALA A 210 -12.13 21.43 5.18
CA ALA A 210 -13.23 22.37 5.40
C ALA A 210 -13.45 22.62 6.90
N TYR A 211 -14.36 23.53 7.24
CA TYR A 211 -14.60 23.93 8.63
C TYR A 211 -16.04 23.70 9.06
N PHE A 212 -16.21 23.51 10.37
CA PHE A 212 -17.51 23.32 11.03
C PHE A 212 -18.35 22.19 10.40
N GLY A 213 -19.54 22.48 9.89
CA GLY A 213 -20.45 21.46 9.35
C GLY A 213 -20.04 20.89 7.98
N GLN A 214 -19.03 21.45 7.32
CA GLN A 214 -18.47 20.93 6.06
C GLN A 214 -17.18 20.15 6.27
N ASP A 215 -16.59 20.20 7.47
CA ASP A 215 -15.51 19.30 7.85
C ASP A 215 -16.02 17.86 7.79
N LEU A 216 -15.34 17.02 7.01
CA LEU A 216 -15.77 15.66 6.71
C LEU A 216 -15.91 14.81 7.98
N ALA A 217 -14.93 14.88 8.89
CA ALA A 217 -14.94 14.10 10.12
C ALA A 217 -16.07 14.56 11.05
N ARG A 218 -16.31 15.87 11.16
CA ARG A 218 -17.43 16.43 11.93
C ARG A 218 -18.78 16.04 11.36
N LYS A 219 -18.91 16.05 10.03
CA LYS A 219 -20.14 15.70 9.33
C LYS A 219 -20.50 14.23 9.59
N LEU A 220 -19.55 13.31 9.45
CA LEU A 220 -19.73 11.89 9.80
C LEU A 220 -20.02 11.69 11.29
N TYR A 221 -19.30 12.39 12.17
CA TYR A 221 -19.54 12.31 13.62
C TYR A 221 -20.94 12.80 14.02
N ALA A 222 -21.41 13.89 13.40
CA ALA A 222 -22.72 14.45 13.67
C ALA A 222 -23.85 13.52 13.21
N ASP A 223 -23.64 12.80 12.11
CA ASP A 223 -24.57 11.80 11.57
C ASP A 223 -24.64 10.55 12.46
N ASN A 224 -23.47 9.98 12.81
CA ASN A 224 -23.40 8.81 13.66
C ASN A 224 -22.30 8.93 14.73
N LYS A 225 -22.69 9.42 15.90
CA LYS A 225 -21.79 9.61 17.06
C LYS A 225 -21.26 8.31 17.66
N SER A 226 -21.83 7.16 17.29
CA SER A 226 -21.45 5.85 17.85
C SER A 226 -20.43 5.13 16.97
N ALA A 227 -20.39 5.43 15.67
CA ALA A 227 -19.48 4.85 14.71
C ALA A 227 -18.08 5.49 14.77
N ALA A 228 -17.06 4.66 14.58
CA ALA A 228 -15.69 5.13 14.41
C ALA A 228 -15.29 5.01 12.95
N TYR A 229 -14.78 6.11 12.41
CA TYR A 229 -14.37 6.24 11.02
C TYR A 229 -12.86 6.46 10.93
N GLU A 230 -12.20 5.76 10.01
CA GLU A 230 -10.77 5.95 9.68
C GLU A 230 -10.56 5.88 8.15
N ASP A 231 -9.38 6.27 7.68
CA ASP A 231 -8.97 6.22 6.26
C ASP A 231 -9.92 6.95 5.30
N PHE A 232 -10.10 8.25 5.51
CA PHE A 232 -10.85 9.11 4.58
C PHE A 232 -10.14 9.15 3.23
N THR A 233 -10.79 8.60 2.20
CA THR A 233 -10.22 8.47 0.86
C THR A 233 -11.15 9.12 -0.15
N PHE A 234 -10.60 9.97 -0.99
CA PHE A 234 -11.36 10.52 -2.11
C PHE A 234 -11.43 9.49 -3.23
N GLU A 235 -12.65 9.14 -3.63
CA GLU A 235 -12.95 8.23 -4.75
C GLU A 235 -14.02 8.84 -5.65
N VAL A 236 -14.00 8.47 -6.92
CA VAL A 236 -14.95 8.95 -7.92
C VAL A 236 -15.66 7.76 -8.51
N ASP A 237 -16.98 7.85 -8.67
CA ASP A 237 -17.73 6.78 -9.31
C ASP A 237 -17.46 6.71 -10.84
N ASP A 238 -17.98 5.68 -11.49
CA ASP A 238 -17.79 5.48 -12.93
C ASP A 238 -18.38 6.62 -13.80
N ASN A 239 -19.27 7.45 -13.24
CA ASN A 239 -19.85 8.62 -13.91
C ASN A 239 -19.04 9.90 -13.69
N GLY A 240 -18.02 9.88 -12.83
CA GLY A 240 -17.26 11.07 -12.47
C GLY A 240 -17.81 11.83 -11.25
N HIS A 241 -18.76 11.26 -10.50
CA HIS A 241 -19.30 11.92 -9.31
C HIS A 241 -18.38 11.73 -8.10
N PRO A 242 -18.01 12.81 -7.37
CA PRO A 242 -17.01 12.73 -6.31
C PRO A 242 -17.59 12.28 -4.96
N TYR A 243 -16.92 11.34 -4.31
CA TYR A 243 -17.26 10.84 -2.99
C TYR A 243 -16.05 10.81 -2.06
N TRP A 244 -16.32 10.91 -0.76
CA TRP A 244 -15.38 10.46 0.27
C TRP A 244 -15.82 9.10 0.79
N THR A 245 -14.91 8.15 0.79
CA THR A 245 -15.07 6.87 1.46
C THR A 245 -14.42 6.95 2.84
N ALA A 246 -15.13 6.49 3.87
CA ALA A 246 -14.62 6.45 5.23
C ALA A 246 -14.84 5.05 5.81
N THR A 247 -13.78 4.38 6.23
CA THR A 247 -13.89 3.01 6.75
C THR A 247 -14.55 3.03 8.13
N ILE A 248 -15.62 2.25 8.30
CA ILE A 248 -16.26 2.02 9.59
C ILE A 248 -15.49 0.91 10.33
N ILE A 249 -14.87 1.25 11.46
CA ILE A 249 -14.02 0.32 12.20
C ILE A 249 -14.59 -0.07 13.56
N LYS A 250 -14.18 -1.25 14.05
CA LYS A 250 -14.39 -1.69 15.44
C LYS A 250 -13.12 -2.31 16.02
N ASN A 251 -12.96 -2.23 17.34
CA ASN A 251 -11.98 -3.02 18.07
C ASN A 251 -12.56 -4.40 18.41
N THR A 252 -11.84 -5.47 18.08
CA THR A 252 -12.27 -6.85 18.38
C THR A 252 -11.58 -7.45 19.60
N ILE A 253 -10.53 -6.80 20.11
CA ILE A 253 -9.74 -7.27 21.26
C ILE A 253 -9.63 -6.14 22.27
N GLY A 254 -10.66 -5.96 23.11
CA GLY A 254 -10.71 -4.87 24.08
C GLY A 254 -10.57 -3.50 23.40
N PHE A 255 -9.41 -2.86 23.56
CA PHE A 255 -9.08 -1.55 22.99
C PHE A 255 -8.12 -1.63 21.79
N SER A 256 -7.97 -2.82 21.23
CA SER A 256 -7.02 -3.14 20.17
C SER A 256 -7.68 -4.07 19.14
N GLY A 257 -6.90 -4.44 18.13
CA GLY A 257 -7.37 -5.34 17.08
C GLY A 257 -8.45 -4.69 16.23
N LYS A 258 -8.13 -3.53 15.65
CA LYS A 258 -9.00 -2.82 14.73
C LYS A 258 -9.33 -3.71 13.53
N THR A 259 -10.60 -3.72 13.16
CA THR A 259 -11.12 -4.40 11.97
C THR A 259 -12.15 -3.51 11.29
N ALA A 260 -12.15 -3.47 9.96
CA ALA A 260 -13.22 -2.80 9.23
C ALA A 260 -14.51 -3.63 9.29
N THR A 261 -15.64 -2.94 9.33
CA THR A 261 -16.99 -3.50 9.35
C THR A 261 -17.84 -3.05 8.18
N GLY A 262 -17.45 -1.96 7.53
CA GLY A 262 -18.18 -1.33 6.45
C GLY A 262 -17.47 -0.07 5.98
N VAL A 263 -18.14 0.69 5.14
CA VAL A 263 -17.69 1.97 4.60
C VAL A 263 -18.86 2.95 4.58
N ALA A 264 -18.62 4.18 5.01
CA ALA A 264 -19.52 5.30 4.78
C ALA A 264 -19.12 5.99 3.49
N LEU A 265 -20.08 6.17 2.58
CA LEU A 265 -19.94 7.02 1.41
C LEU A 265 -20.56 8.37 1.71
N VAL A 266 -19.75 9.41 1.63
CA VAL A 266 -20.17 10.80 1.75
C VAL A 266 -20.12 11.42 0.36
N ASP A 267 -21.27 11.84 -0.15
CA ASP A 267 -21.32 12.67 -1.36
C ASP A 267 -20.55 13.97 -1.09
N ALA A 268 -19.50 14.22 -1.87
CA ALA A 268 -18.60 15.34 -1.60
C ALA A 268 -19.26 16.70 -1.90
N GLU A 269 -20.34 16.74 -2.68
CA GLU A 269 -21.06 17.96 -3.06
C GLU A 269 -22.26 18.24 -2.15
N THR A 270 -23.06 17.21 -1.83
CA THR A 270 -24.28 17.35 -1.03
C THR A 270 -24.07 17.08 0.46
N GLY A 271 -23.06 16.27 0.80
CA GLY A 271 -22.82 15.81 2.16
C GLY A 271 -23.79 14.72 2.61
N ASP A 272 -24.53 14.11 1.70
CA ASP A 272 -25.36 12.94 1.99
C ASP A 272 -24.47 11.75 2.36
N ILE A 273 -24.81 11.07 3.45
CA ILE A 273 -24.05 9.94 3.98
C ILE A 273 -24.85 8.66 3.79
N LYS A 274 -24.20 7.62 3.26
CA LYS A 274 -24.74 6.26 3.19
C LYS A 274 -23.72 5.25 3.70
N ASP A 275 -24.09 4.53 4.76
CA ASP A 275 -23.31 3.45 5.32
C ASP A 275 -23.60 2.13 4.60
N TYR A 276 -22.53 1.40 4.25
CA TYR A 276 -22.62 0.08 3.65
C TYR A 276 -21.81 -0.94 4.47
N SER A 277 -22.32 -2.17 4.56
CA SER A 277 -21.48 -3.31 4.90
C SER A 277 -20.48 -3.59 3.78
N ILE A 278 -19.39 -4.30 4.11
CA ILE A 278 -18.34 -4.67 3.15
C ILE A 278 -18.92 -5.32 1.87
N ASP A 279 -19.88 -6.24 2.04
CA ASP A 279 -20.45 -7.01 0.92
C ASP A 279 -21.44 -6.20 0.07
N ASN A 280 -22.07 -5.16 0.64
CA ASN A 280 -23.10 -4.36 -0.03
C ASN A 280 -22.57 -3.04 -0.58
N ALA A 281 -21.33 -2.67 -0.30
CA ALA A 281 -20.72 -1.45 -0.82
C ALA A 281 -20.69 -1.47 -2.36
N PRO A 282 -20.97 -0.35 -3.05
CA PRO A 282 -20.91 -0.27 -4.51
C PRO A 282 -19.60 -0.81 -5.09
N LYS A 283 -19.65 -1.41 -6.28
CA LYS A 283 -18.49 -2.09 -6.88
C LYS A 283 -17.34 -1.15 -7.24
N TRP A 284 -17.64 0.09 -7.61
CA TRP A 284 -16.65 1.13 -7.94
C TRP A 284 -15.85 1.60 -6.73
N VAL A 285 -16.29 1.29 -5.50
CA VAL A 285 -15.52 1.63 -4.29
C VAL A 285 -14.31 0.71 -4.20
N ASP A 286 -13.13 1.26 -4.43
CA ASP A 286 -11.90 0.48 -4.52
C ASP A 286 -11.37 0.11 -3.13
N ARG A 287 -11.51 0.99 -2.13
CA ARG A 287 -10.91 0.79 -0.81
C ARG A 287 -11.92 0.85 0.34
N ILE A 288 -11.96 -0.24 1.12
CA ILE A 288 -12.70 -0.33 2.41
C ILE A 288 -11.76 -0.70 3.56
N GLN A 289 -10.66 -1.40 3.30
CA GLN A 289 -9.70 -1.81 4.31
C GLN A 289 -8.55 -0.79 4.36
N PRO A 290 -8.29 -0.14 5.50
CA PRO A 290 -7.15 0.75 5.65
C PRO A 290 -5.83 -0.02 5.57
N ALA A 291 -4.88 0.49 4.79
CA ALA A 291 -3.57 -0.14 4.59
C ALA A 291 -2.83 -0.41 5.92
N ASP A 292 -2.97 0.48 6.90
CA ASP A 292 -2.37 0.33 8.24
C ASP A 292 -3.01 -0.81 9.03
N ILE A 293 -4.33 -0.99 8.94
CA ILE A 293 -5.02 -2.13 9.56
C ILE A 293 -4.56 -3.42 8.91
N VAL A 294 -4.45 -3.45 7.57
CA VAL A 294 -3.93 -4.61 6.83
C VAL A 294 -2.52 -4.97 7.28
N ARG A 295 -1.60 -3.99 7.28
CA ARG A 295 -0.20 -4.20 7.69
C ARG A 295 -0.12 -4.69 9.13
N ASN A 296 -0.85 -4.07 10.04
CA ASN A 296 -0.87 -4.45 11.45
C ASN A 296 -1.39 -5.88 11.63
N ASN A 297 -2.46 -6.26 10.93
CA ASN A 297 -3.05 -7.59 11.06
C ASN A 297 -2.14 -8.69 10.46
N ILE A 298 -1.43 -8.41 9.36
CA ILE A 298 -0.38 -9.31 8.85
C ILE A 298 0.73 -9.48 9.88
N ASN A 299 1.24 -8.38 10.45
CA ASN A 299 2.31 -8.40 11.44
C ASN A 299 1.89 -9.09 12.75
N TYR A 300 0.65 -8.90 13.20
CA TYR A 300 0.10 -9.62 14.35
C TYR A 300 0.02 -11.12 14.10
N ARG A 301 -0.48 -11.53 12.93
CA ARG A 301 -0.51 -12.95 12.54
C ARG A 301 0.88 -13.55 12.53
N GLY A 302 1.85 -12.88 11.91
CA GLY A 302 3.24 -13.34 11.84
C GLY A 302 3.93 -13.40 13.20
N LYS A 303 3.72 -12.39 14.07
CA LYS A 303 4.31 -12.32 15.41
C LYS A 303 3.73 -13.35 16.37
N TYR A 304 2.43 -13.64 16.29
CA TYR A 304 1.71 -14.50 17.22
C TYR A 304 1.34 -15.86 16.64
N ILE A 305 2.00 -16.28 15.55
CA ILE A 305 1.73 -17.57 14.89
C ILE A 305 1.85 -18.77 15.86
N HIS A 306 2.78 -18.68 16.82
CA HIS A 306 3.01 -19.66 17.89
C HIS A 306 2.46 -19.20 19.27
N GLY A 307 1.51 -18.27 19.30
CA GLY A 307 1.02 -17.65 20.54
C GLY A 307 1.98 -16.60 21.11
N PHE A 308 1.88 -16.32 22.42
CA PHE A 308 2.77 -15.38 23.11
C PHE A 308 4.12 -16.03 23.42
N SER A 309 5.02 -16.03 22.45
CA SER A 309 6.38 -16.57 22.62
C SER A 309 7.42 -15.53 22.24
N PRO A 310 7.79 -14.57 23.12
CA PRO A 310 8.65 -13.45 22.76
C PRO A 310 10.08 -13.87 22.36
N PHE A 311 10.57 -15.02 22.86
CA PHE A 311 11.95 -15.48 22.63
C PHE A 311 12.11 -16.43 21.44
N ASN A 312 11.02 -17.02 20.93
CA ASN A 312 11.07 -17.92 19.77
C ASN A 312 10.76 -17.14 18.49
N ASN A 313 11.74 -16.90 17.63
CA ASN A 313 11.54 -16.23 16.34
C ASN A 313 11.36 -17.20 15.16
N ASN A 314 11.42 -18.50 15.39
CA ASN A 314 11.27 -19.49 14.33
C ASN A 314 9.87 -19.39 13.72
N GLY A 315 9.79 -19.37 12.40
CA GLY A 315 8.53 -19.31 11.64
C GLY A 315 7.78 -17.96 11.72
N LYS A 316 8.25 -16.99 12.51
CA LYS A 316 7.63 -15.67 12.58
C LYS A 316 7.99 -14.82 11.37
N ILE A 317 6.98 -14.20 10.80
CA ILE A 317 7.10 -13.29 9.66
C ILE A 317 6.69 -11.87 10.04
N LYS A 318 7.18 -10.90 9.28
CA LYS A 318 6.73 -9.51 9.27
C LYS A 318 6.65 -9.01 7.83
N THR A 319 5.87 -7.96 7.59
CA THR A 319 5.87 -7.25 6.31
C THR A 319 7.24 -6.63 6.03
N THR A 320 7.60 -6.48 4.76
CA THR A 320 8.71 -5.62 4.33
C THR A 320 8.33 -4.14 4.52
N GLY A 321 9.23 -3.21 4.14
CA GLY A 321 9.07 -1.80 4.45
C GLY A 321 7.86 -1.12 3.79
N GLY A 322 7.44 -1.60 2.62
CA GLY A 322 6.39 -0.97 1.82
C GLY A 322 5.16 -1.84 1.56
N MET A 323 4.08 -1.16 1.16
CA MET A 323 2.84 -1.78 0.70
C MET A 323 2.37 -1.01 -0.54
N GLY A 324 2.27 -1.71 -1.66
CA GLY A 324 1.78 -1.19 -2.93
C GLY A 324 0.31 -1.50 -3.15
N ILE A 325 -0.25 -0.92 -4.20
CA ILE A 325 -1.58 -1.24 -4.71
C ILE A 325 -1.42 -1.82 -6.11
N VAL A 326 -2.11 -2.93 -6.38
CA VAL A 326 -2.17 -3.55 -7.69
C VAL A 326 -3.63 -3.83 -8.06
N TYR A 327 -3.94 -3.70 -9.34
CA TYR A 327 -5.26 -4.00 -9.88
C TYR A 327 -5.20 -5.28 -10.69
N ASN A 328 -6.11 -6.20 -10.44
CA ASN A 328 -6.26 -7.41 -11.24
C ASN A 328 -7.74 -7.67 -11.53
N GLU A 329 -8.09 -7.78 -12.80
CA GLU A 329 -9.48 -7.96 -13.26
C GLU A 329 -10.44 -6.94 -12.64
N GLY A 330 -10.01 -5.67 -12.60
CA GLY A 330 -10.77 -4.55 -12.04
C GLY A 330 -10.88 -4.52 -10.51
N LYS A 331 -10.30 -5.50 -9.80
CA LYS A 331 -10.26 -5.52 -8.33
C LYS A 331 -8.96 -4.93 -7.80
N CYS A 332 -9.08 -4.14 -6.75
CA CYS A 332 -7.97 -3.53 -6.04
C CYS A 332 -7.41 -4.46 -4.95
N TYR A 333 -6.09 -4.57 -4.89
CA TYR A 333 -5.38 -5.37 -3.88
C TYR A 333 -4.21 -4.59 -3.28
N PHE A 334 -4.01 -4.74 -1.98
CA PHE A 334 -2.72 -4.43 -1.37
C PHE A 334 -1.72 -5.53 -1.66
N TYR A 335 -0.51 -5.13 -1.98
CA TYR A 335 0.63 -5.99 -2.22
C TYR A 335 1.75 -5.63 -1.22
N THR A 336 2.29 -6.60 -0.49
CA THR A 336 3.44 -6.39 0.40
C THR A 336 4.25 -7.66 0.58
N GLY A 337 5.57 -7.55 0.45
CA GLY A 337 6.51 -8.62 0.75
C GLY A 337 6.50 -9.01 2.22
N ILE A 338 6.96 -10.23 2.50
CA ILE A 338 7.17 -10.71 3.87
C ILE A 338 8.56 -11.26 4.05
N THR A 339 9.10 -11.08 5.24
CA THR A 339 10.41 -11.59 5.64
C THR A 339 10.36 -12.23 7.02
N SER A 340 11.34 -13.08 7.31
CA SER A 340 11.51 -13.66 8.64
C SER A 340 11.91 -12.57 9.63
N VAL A 341 11.43 -12.65 10.86
CA VAL A 341 11.94 -11.81 11.95
C VAL A 341 13.44 -12.11 12.13
N GLY A 342 14.30 -11.12 11.89
CA GLY A 342 15.77 -11.22 12.02
C GLY A 342 16.57 -11.45 10.74
N LYS A 343 15.93 -11.51 9.55
CA LYS A 343 16.62 -11.63 8.24
C LYS A 343 16.09 -10.63 7.21
N ASP A 344 16.39 -9.35 7.41
CA ASP A 344 15.67 -8.24 6.77
C ASP A 344 15.80 -8.09 5.23
N GLN A 345 16.68 -8.86 4.57
CA GLN A 345 16.91 -8.76 3.11
C GLN A 345 16.47 -9.98 2.30
N SER A 346 15.96 -11.03 2.94
CA SER A 346 15.44 -12.21 2.24
C SER A 346 13.91 -12.20 2.29
N SER A 347 13.28 -12.15 1.12
CA SER A 347 11.84 -12.33 0.98
C SER A 347 11.49 -13.81 1.14
N MET A 348 10.42 -14.08 1.88
CA MET A 348 9.80 -15.41 2.02
C MET A 348 8.53 -15.53 1.17
N GLY A 349 8.18 -14.48 0.43
CA GLY A 349 6.96 -14.37 -0.34
C GLY A 349 6.32 -13.01 -0.16
N PHE A 350 5.06 -12.91 -0.57
CA PHE A 350 4.28 -11.69 -0.42
C PHE A 350 2.81 -12.02 -0.17
N TYR A 351 2.13 -11.08 0.48
CA TYR A 351 0.68 -11.08 0.62
C TYR A 351 0.04 -10.26 -0.48
N LEU A 352 -1.02 -10.82 -1.06
CA LEU A 352 -2.00 -10.08 -1.83
C LEU A 352 -3.29 -10.04 -1.00
N VAL A 353 -3.75 -8.84 -0.64
CA VAL A 353 -4.91 -8.63 0.23
C VAL A 353 -5.96 -7.82 -0.50
N ASP A 354 -7.15 -8.38 -0.65
CA ASP A 354 -8.30 -7.69 -1.23
C ASP A 354 -8.65 -6.46 -0.36
N THR A 355 -8.60 -5.27 -0.97
CA THR A 355 -8.79 -3.97 -0.29
C THR A 355 -10.21 -3.75 0.20
N ARG A 356 -11.17 -4.61 -0.18
CA ARG A 356 -12.56 -4.55 0.27
C ARG A 356 -12.82 -5.57 1.37
N THR A 357 -12.51 -6.83 1.07
CA THR A 357 -12.94 -7.99 1.88
C THR A 357 -11.91 -8.49 2.88
N MET A 358 -10.67 -7.97 2.85
CA MET A 358 -9.55 -8.46 3.67
C MET A 358 -9.16 -9.93 3.36
N LYS A 359 -9.70 -10.54 2.29
CA LYS A 359 -9.30 -11.88 1.86
C LYS A 359 -7.85 -11.86 1.41
N THR A 360 -7.07 -12.79 1.95
CA THR A 360 -5.61 -12.82 1.76
C THR A 360 -5.16 -14.05 1.00
N THR A 361 -4.26 -13.83 0.05
CA THR A 361 -3.50 -14.87 -0.63
C THR A 361 -2.03 -14.69 -0.29
N LEU A 362 -1.38 -15.78 0.11
CA LEU A 362 0.06 -15.81 0.36
C LEU A 362 0.75 -16.53 -0.78
N PHE A 363 1.63 -15.82 -1.48
CA PHE A 363 2.47 -16.39 -2.50
C PHE A 363 3.85 -16.65 -1.92
N ARG A 364 4.22 -17.93 -1.81
CA ARG A 364 5.56 -18.32 -1.34
C ARG A 364 6.54 -18.15 -2.51
N LEU A 365 7.47 -17.22 -2.32
CA LEU A 365 8.51 -16.92 -3.29
C LEU A 365 9.77 -16.51 -2.52
N SER A 366 10.80 -17.33 -2.64
CA SER A 366 12.10 -17.02 -2.04
C SER A 366 12.85 -16.08 -2.97
N GLY A 367 13.44 -15.02 -2.42
CA GLY A 367 14.23 -14.09 -3.21
C GLY A 367 14.57 -12.80 -2.48
N SER A 368 14.75 -11.74 -3.26
CA SER A 368 15.00 -10.39 -2.78
C SER A 368 13.73 -9.70 -2.30
N THR A 369 13.88 -8.81 -1.31
CA THR A 369 12.82 -7.87 -0.92
C THR A 369 12.71 -6.74 -1.94
N GLU A 370 11.60 -6.01 -1.89
CA GLU A 370 11.37 -4.82 -2.73
C GLU A 370 12.49 -3.79 -2.59
N ASP A 371 12.93 -3.54 -1.35
CA ASP A 371 14.01 -2.58 -1.05
C ASP A 371 15.36 -3.02 -1.66
N ALA A 372 15.64 -4.32 -1.65
CA ALA A 372 16.84 -4.85 -2.27
C ALA A 372 16.78 -4.70 -3.81
N ALA A 373 15.62 -4.98 -4.41
CA ALA A 373 15.41 -4.81 -5.83
C ALA A 373 15.53 -3.35 -6.29
N ILE A 374 14.96 -2.40 -5.52
CA ILE A 374 15.12 -0.96 -5.77
C ILE A 374 16.60 -0.59 -5.78
N LYS A 375 17.35 -0.95 -4.73
CA LYS A 375 18.78 -0.64 -4.63
C LYS A 375 19.60 -1.26 -5.75
N SER A 376 19.26 -2.47 -6.17
CA SER A 376 19.88 -3.13 -7.31
C SER A 376 19.63 -2.35 -8.61
N ALA A 377 18.39 -1.93 -8.86
CA ALA A 377 18.06 -1.10 -10.01
C ALA A 377 18.79 0.26 -9.98
N GLU A 378 18.79 0.95 -8.85
CA GLU A 378 19.53 2.21 -8.67
C GLU A 378 21.03 2.05 -8.90
N GLY A 379 21.62 0.95 -8.39
CA GLY A 379 23.03 0.64 -8.60
C GLY A 379 23.38 0.42 -10.07
N LYS A 380 22.47 -0.17 -10.86
CA LYS A 380 22.66 -0.37 -12.31
C LYS A 380 22.72 0.95 -13.09
N VAL A 381 22.03 1.97 -12.62
CA VAL A 381 21.93 3.31 -13.25
C VAL A 381 22.56 4.42 -12.42
N GLN A 382 23.53 4.07 -11.57
CA GLN A 382 24.10 4.98 -10.57
C GLN A 382 24.65 6.28 -11.20
N ASN A 383 25.19 6.20 -12.42
CA ASN A 383 25.70 7.33 -13.18
C ASN A 383 24.63 8.38 -13.54
N LEU A 384 23.35 7.99 -13.62
CA LEU A 384 22.24 8.88 -13.91
C LEU A 384 21.68 9.55 -12.64
N GLY A 385 21.99 9.00 -11.46
CA GLY A 385 21.48 9.48 -10.18
C GLY A 385 19.96 9.35 -10.04
N TYR A 386 19.36 8.35 -10.70
CA TYR A 386 17.93 8.06 -10.60
C TYR A 386 17.61 7.28 -9.33
N THR A 387 16.41 7.50 -8.79
CA THR A 387 15.88 6.79 -7.62
C THR A 387 14.72 5.89 -8.00
N GLY A 388 14.62 4.72 -7.37
CA GLY A 388 13.56 3.75 -7.63
C GLY A 388 12.31 4.01 -6.80
N SER A 389 11.15 3.91 -7.43
CA SER A 389 9.86 3.87 -6.74
C SER A 389 9.52 2.46 -6.25
N PHE A 390 8.50 2.33 -5.40
CA PHE A 390 8.08 1.04 -4.87
C PHE A 390 7.70 0.07 -6.02
N PRO A 391 8.31 -1.12 -6.10
CA PRO A 391 8.14 -2.01 -7.24
C PRO A 391 6.78 -2.69 -7.27
N ILE A 392 6.35 -3.02 -8.49
CA ILE A 392 5.22 -3.90 -8.74
C ILE A 392 5.75 -5.28 -9.08
N LEU A 393 5.30 -6.29 -8.36
CA LEU A 393 5.66 -7.67 -8.65
C LEU A 393 4.78 -8.23 -9.78
N MET A 394 5.43 -8.78 -10.81
CA MET A 394 4.78 -9.32 -12.00
C MET A 394 5.45 -10.60 -12.49
N ASN A 395 4.76 -11.31 -13.36
CA ASN A 395 5.29 -12.48 -14.05
C ASN A 395 5.75 -12.05 -15.46
N VAL A 396 7.06 -12.07 -15.70
CA VAL A 396 7.67 -11.76 -17.01
C VAL A 396 8.41 -13.01 -17.49
N ALA A 397 7.98 -13.55 -18.63
CA ALA A 397 8.56 -14.76 -19.22
C ALA A 397 8.64 -15.95 -18.24
N ASN A 398 7.56 -16.21 -17.50
CA ASN A 398 7.47 -17.25 -16.45
C ASN A 398 8.43 -17.07 -15.27
N SER A 399 8.98 -15.87 -15.12
CA SER A 399 9.84 -15.50 -14.02
C SER A 399 9.17 -14.45 -13.14
N PRO A 400 9.25 -14.57 -11.80
CA PRO A 400 8.87 -13.48 -10.91
C PRO A 400 9.86 -12.31 -11.05
N THR A 401 9.30 -11.12 -11.27
CA THR A 401 10.06 -9.93 -11.63
C THR A 401 9.47 -8.70 -10.95
N TYR A 402 10.32 -7.93 -10.27
CA TYR A 402 9.98 -6.59 -9.81
C TYR A 402 10.13 -5.60 -10.94
N PHE A 403 9.06 -4.87 -11.25
CA PHE A 403 9.08 -3.72 -12.13
C PHE A 403 9.24 -2.44 -11.30
N VAL A 404 10.33 -1.71 -11.54
CA VAL A 404 10.74 -0.52 -10.79
C VAL A 404 10.78 0.67 -11.75
N PRO A 405 9.81 1.60 -11.67
CA PRO A 405 9.96 2.91 -12.30
C PRO A 405 11.09 3.71 -11.62
N LEU A 406 12.02 4.21 -12.42
CA LEU A 406 13.18 5.01 -12.01
C LEU A 406 12.96 6.49 -12.34
N GLN A 407 13.23 7.35 -11.37
CA GLN A 407 12.88 8.76 -11.41
C GLN A 407 14.10 9.66 -11.32
N ASP A 408 14.04 10.83 -11.95
CA ASP A 408 15.01 11.89 -11.73
C ASP A 408 14.79 12.61 -10.38
N LYS A 409 15.67 13.57 -10.07
CA LYS A 409 15.58 14.40 -8.85
C LYS A 409 14.28 15.20 -8.74
N ASN A 410 13.56 15.40 -9.83
CA ASN A 410 12.28 16.09 -9.88
C ASN A 410 11.10 15.12 -9.76
N ASN A 411 11.32 13.85 -9.43
CA ASN A 411 10.32 12.77 -9.36
C ASN A 411 9.60 12.49 -10.68
N LEU A 412 10.22 12.83 -11.82
CA LEU A 412 9.72 12.43 -13.13
C LEU A 412 10.29 11.08 -13.51
N THR A 413 9.43 10.14 -13.88
CA THR A 413 9.84 8.83 -14.36
C THR A 413 10.57 8.98 -15.70
N LYS A 414 11.83 8.52 -15.75
CA LYS A 414 12.72 8.63 -16.92
C LYS A 414 13.11 7.28 -17.51
N MET A 415 13.12 6.24 -16.68
CA MET A 415 13.59 4.91 -17.04
C MET A 415 12.82 3.87 -16.25
N TYR A 416 12.87 2.62 -16.70
CA TYR A 416 12.29 1.47 -16.00
C TYR A 416 13.37 0.43 -15.78
N ALA A 417 13.21 -0.35 -14.70
CA ALA A 417 14.02 -1.52 -14.44
C ALA A 417 13.14 -2.73 -14.16
N MET A 418 13.57 -3.89 -14.64
CA MET A 418 13.03 -5.19 -14.31
C MET A 418 14.10 -5.98 -13.58
N VAL A 419 13.82 -6.33 -12.33
CA VAL A 419 14.74 -7.04 -11.44
C VAL A 419 14.17 -8.43 -11.13
N ASN A 420 14.93 -9.49 -11.39
CA ASN A 420 14.49 -10.83 -11.05
C ASN A 420 14.41 -11.01 -9.52
N VAL A 421 13.31 -11.59 -9.04
CA VAL A 421 13.10 -11.75 -7.59
C VAL A 421 14.08 -12.77 -7.00
N GLU A 422 14.28 -13.90 -7.67
CA GLU A 422 15.14 -14.99 -7.20
C GLU A 422 16.64 -14.64 -7.30
N ASP A 423 17.01 -13.80 -8.26
CA ASP A 423 18.38 -13.34 -8.52
C ASP A 423 18.40 -11.85 -8.90
N TYR A 424 18.52 -11.01 -7.88
CA TYR A 424 18.51 -9.55 -8.03
C TYR A 424 19.72 -8.98 -8.79
N THR A 425 20.67 -9.83 -9.24
CA THR A 425 21.75 -9.40 -10.14
C THR A 425 21.31 -9.32 -11.59
N ILE A 426 20.19 -9.98 -11.94
CA ILE A 426 19.57 -9.90 -13.27
C ILE A 426 18.68 -8.66 -13.32
N ILE A 427 19.19 -7.62 -13.95
CA ILE A 427 18.55 -6.30 -14.01
C ILE A 427 18.55 -5.86 -15.47
N GLY A 428 17.37 -5.79 -16.07
CA GLY A 428 17.15 -5.14 -17.36
C GLY A 428 16.64 -3.72 -17.16
N THR A 429 17.07 -2.78 -18.00
CA THR A 429 16.75 -1.36 -17.93
C THR A 429 16.30 -0.83 -19.30
N GLY A 430 15.55 0.27 -19.33
CA GLY A 430 15.15 0.87 -20.60
C GLY A 430 14.40 2.18 -20.41
N GLU A 431 14.51 3.10 -21.36
CA GLU A 431 13.79 4.37 -21.30
C GLU A 431 12.29 4.15 -21.55
N THR A 432 11.96 3.12 -22.33
CA THR A 432 10.61 2.59 -22.49
C THR A 432 10.42 1.25 -21.77
N VAL A 433 9.16 0.93 -21.47
CA VAL A 433 8.81 -0.33 -20.82
C VAL A 433 9.13 -1.53 -21.72
N ASP A 434 8.94 -1.39 -23.03
CA ASP A 434 9.26 -2.43 -24.00
C ASP A 434 10.76 -2.67 -24.12
N GLU A 435 11.59 -1.61 -24.19
CA GLU A 435 13.05 -1.73 -24.16
C GLU A 435 13.54 -2.44 -22.90
N CYS A 436 13.00 -2.05 -21.73
CA CYS A 436 13.34 -2.66 -20.45
C CYS A 436 12.99 -4.16 -20.43
N LYS A 437 11.80 -4.51 -20.94
CA LYS A 437 11.34 -5.90 -21.06
C LYS A 437 12.24 -6.70 -22.00
N GLU A 438 12.58 -6.15 -23.16
CA GLU A 438 13.45 -6.80 -24.13
C GLU A 438 14.86 -7.03 -23.56
N GLU A 439 15.46 -6.05 -22.87
CA GLU A 439 16.76 -6.22 -22.20
C GLU A 439 16.66 -7.32 -21.13
N TYR A 440 15.63 -7.28 -20.29
CA TYR A 440 15.45 -8.23 -19.20
C TYR A 440 15.27 -9.66 -19.69
N ILE A 441 14.43 -9.89 -20.71
CA ILE A 441 14.21 -11.21 -21.30
C ILE A 441 15.51 -11.78 -21.89
N LYS A 442 16.32 -10.94 -22.55
CA LYS A 442 17.65 -11.36 -23.05
C LYS A 442 18.57 -11.79 -21.91
N LEU A 443 18.53 -11.12 -20.77
CA LEU A 443 19.33 -11.49 -19.59
C LEU A 443 18.86 -12.80 -18.95
N LEU A 444 17.54 -13.02 -18.83
CA LEU A 444 16.98 -14.28 -18.34
C LEU A 444 17.37 -15.47 -19.24
N ALA A 445 17.24 -15.28 -20.54
CA ALA A 445 17.66 -16.22 -21.56
C ALA A 445 19.14 -16.61 -21.45
N ASN A 446 20.01 -15.61 -21.30
CA ASN A 446 21.44 -15.82 -21.11
C ASN A 446 21.73 -16.64 -19.85
N LYS A 447 21.06 -16.34 -18.73
CA LYS A 447 21.22 -17.12 -17.50
C LYS A 447 20.77 -18.57 -17.67
N ASN A 448 19.58 -18.81 -18.20
CA ASN A 448 19.07 -20.17 -18.40
C ASN A 448 19.94 -20.99 -19.37
N SER A 449 20.50 -20.33 -20.38
CA SER A 449 21.48 -20.94 -21.27
C SER A 449 22.75 -21.33 -20.50
N LEU A 450 23.29 -20.43 -19.66
CA LEU A 450 24.50 -20.66 -18.85
C LEU A 450 24.32 -21.71 -17.74
N SER A 451 23.16 -21.74 -17.08
CA SER A 451 22.86 -22.68 -16.00
C SER A 451 22.71 -24.13 -16.49
N ASN A 452 22.38 -24.33 -17.76
CA ASN A 452 22.24 -25.66 -18.37
C ASN A 452 23.44 -26.08 -19.23
N SER A 453 24.49 -25.27 -19.32
CA SER A 453 25.60 -25.55 -20.24
C SER A 453 26.97 -25.29 -19.60
N THR A 454 27.74 -26.35 -19.41
CA THR A 454 29.16 -26.33 -19.01
C THR A 454 30.11 -26.18 -20.21
N GLY A 455 29.61 -25.78 -21.38
CA GLY A 455 30.37 -25.74 -22.64
C GLY A 455 30.96 -24.37 -22.99
N GLU A 456 31.93 -24.39 -23.90
CA GLU A 456 32.60 -23.19 -24.43
C GLU A 456 31.63 -22.35 -25.28
N LYS A 457 31.68 -21.01 -25.10
CA LYS A 457 30.88 -20.07 -25.89
C LYS A 457 31.48 -19.90 -27.27
N LYS A 458 30.74 -20.28 -28.32
CA LYS A 458 31.14 -20.11 -29.72
C LYS A 458 30.28 -19.03 -30.39
N VAL A 459 30.86 -18.35 -31.38
CA VAL A 459 30.14 -17.38 -32.23
C VAL A 459 30.24 -17.88 -33.66
N ILE A 460 29.11 -17.89 -34.35
CA ILE A 460 29.04 -18.18 -35.78
C ILE A 460 28.36 -17.03 -36.51
N THR A 461 28.92 -16.69 -37.66
CA THR A 461 28.27 -15.82 -38.65
C THR A 461 28.12 -16.63 -39.93
N GLY A 462 26.93 -16.65 -40.51
CA GLY A 462 26.66 -17.44 -41.70
C GLY A 462 25.29 -17.16 -42.30
N THR A 463 25.03 -17.82 -43.43
CA THR A 463 23.79 -17.65 -44.19
C THR A 463 22.76 -18.70 -43.77
N VAL A 464 21.51 -18.27 -43.54
CA VAL A 464 20.39 -19.16 -43.22
C VAL A 464 20.10 -20.05 -44.42
N SER A 465 20.18 -21.37 -44.23
CA SER A 465 19.80 -22.35 -45.26
C SER A 465 18.33 -22.77 -45.15
N ARG A 466 17.81 -22.88 -43.92
CA ARG A 466 16.41 -23.19 -43.64
C ARG A 466 15.99 -22.60 -42.31
N ILE A 467 14.73 -22.19 -42.23
CA ILE A 467 14.08 -21.72 -41.00
C ILE A 467 12.69 -22.36 -40.88
N GLY A 468 12.31 -22.73 -39.66
CA GLY A 468 10.97 -23.18 -39.31
C GLY A 468 10.61 -22.71 -37.90
N SER A 469 9.35 -22.90 -37.49
CA SER A 469 8.90 -22.55 -36.14
C SER A 469 7.96 -23.60 -35.57
N TYR A 470 7.90 -23.68 -34.24
CA TYR A 470 6.94 -24.50 -33.50
C TYR A 470 6.59 -23.84 -32.17
N ILE A 471 5.49 -24.30 -31.55
CA ILE A 471 5.05 -23.82 -30.24
C ILE A 471 5.17 -24.97 -29.24
N GLU A 472 5.83 -24.72 -28.12
CA GLU A 472 5.96 -25.67 -27.01
C GLU A 472 5.64 -24.95 -25.70
N GLN A 473 4.67 -25.49 -24.94
CA GLN A 473 4.20 -24.91 -23.66
C GLN A 473 3.80 -23.42 -23.75
N GLY A 474 3.23 -23.00 -24.88
CA GLY A 474 2.80 -21.60 -25.11
C GLY A 474 3.92 -20.63 -25.49
N ASN A 475 5.17 -21.10 -25.61
CA ASN A 475 6.29 -20.30 -26.13
C ASN A 475 6.59 -20.67 -27.58
N SER A 476 6.84 -19.68 -28.43
CA SER A 476 7.26 -19.86 -29.82
C SER A 476 8.76 -20.06 -29.92
N TYR A 477 9.17 -21.04 -30.72
CA TYR A 477 10.57 -21.35 -31.03
C TYR A 477 10.80 -21.31 -32.54
N TYR A 478 11.94 -20.76 -32.94
CA TYR A 478 12.45 -20.82 -34.30
C TYR A 478 13.60 -21.81 -34.38
N VAL A 479 13.61 -22.59 -35.45
CA VAL A 479 14.61 -23.62 -35.73
C VAL A 479 15.33 -23.23 -37.00
N ILE A 480 16.64 -23.03 -36.92
CA ILE A 480 17.46 -22.50 -38.02
C ILE A 480 18.62 -23.44 -38.32
N THR A 481 18.93 -23.62 -39.61
CA THR A 481 20.16 -24.26 -40.10
C THR A 481 20.99 -23.23 -40.87
N ILE A 482 22.32 -23.36 -40.79
CA ILE A 482 23.28 -22.47 -41.46
C ILE A 482 23.99 -23.23 -42.58
N ASP A 483 24.23 -22.56 -43.71
CA ASP A 483 24.97 -23.15 -44.84
C ASP A 483 26.34 -23.70 -44.42
N LYS A 484 26.66 -24.91 -44.91
CA LYS A 484 27.93 -25.63 -44.67
C LYS A 484 28.20 -25.97 -43.19
N GLN A 485 27.16 -25.96 -42.34
CA GLN A 485 27.23 -26.41 -40.95
C GLN A 485 26.18 -27.49 -40.68
N ASN A 486 26.62 -28.63 -40.14
CA ASN A 486 25.72 -29.66 -39.67
C ASN A 486 25.30 -29.34 -38.24
N GLY A 487 24.19 -28.62 -38.09
CA GLY A 487 23.63 -28.28 -36.79
C GLY A 487 22.29 -27.59 -36.88
N ILE A 488 21.41 -27.92 -35.94
CA ILE A 488 20.08 -27.31 -35.80
C ILE A 488 20.12 -26.36 -34.59
N PHE A 489 19.92 -25.07 -34.83
CA PHE A 489 19.85 -24.05 -33.80
C PHE A 489 18.40 -23.83 -33.41
N THR A 490 18.05 -24.13 -32.17
CA THR A 490 16.74 -23.79 -31.60
C THR A 490 16.87 -22.46 -30.85
N ILE A 491 16.02 -21.50 -31.21
CA ILE A 491 16.09 -20.13 -30.74
C ILE A 491 14.68 -19.71 -30.29
N PRO A 492 14.48 -19.40 -29.00
CA PRO A 492 13.21 -18.84 -28.56
C PRO A 492 12.93 -17.52 -29.31
N GLU A 493 11.69 -17.31 -29.78
CA GLU A 493 11.26 -16.08 -30.46
C GLU A 493 11.62 -14.82 -29.64
N ALA A 494 11.56 -14.95 -28.32
CA ALA A 494 11.87 -13.93 -27.33
C ALA A 494 13.29 -13.33 -27.45
N TYR A 495 14.23 -13.99 -28.14
CA TYR A 495 15.61 -13.51 -28.26
C TYR A 495 15.74 -12.34 -29.25
N SER A 496 14.88 -12.31 -30.28
CA SER A 496 14.88 -11.25 -31.29
C SER A 496 13.62 -11.30 -32.15
N LYS A 497 12.90 -10.17 -32.25
CA LYS A 497 11.79 -10.01 -33.20
C LYS A 497 12.21 -10.21 -34.67
N LYS A 498 13.51 -10.05 -34.98
CA LYS A 498 14.05 -10.29 -36.33
C LYS A 498 13.88 -11.76 -36.75
N LEU A 499 13.72 -12.70 -35.83
CA LEU A 499 13.50 -14.12 -36.13
C LEU A 499 12.25 -14.34 -36.98
N ALA A 500 11.15 -13.66 -36.67
CA ALA A 500 9.87 -13.80 -37.36
C ALA A 500 9.90 -13.37 -38.83
N ILE A 501 10.86 -12.52 -39.18
CA ILE A 501 11.03 -11.98 -40.53
C ILE A 501 12.32 -12.43 -41.20
N THR A 502 13.10 -13.29 -40.53
CA THR A 502 14.31 -13.90 -41.10
C THR A 502 13.92 -14.94 -42.15
N LYS A 503 14.64 -14.96 -43.27
CA LYS A 503 14.40 -15.90 -44.37
C LYS A 503 15.68 -16.62 -44.78
N ALA A 504 15.53 -17.71 -45.51
CA ALA A 504 16.67 -18.37 -46.15
C ALA A 504 17.40 -17.38 -47.08
N GLY A 505 18.73 -17.35 -46.99
CA GLY A 505 19.58 -16.37 -47.67
C GLY A 505 20.02 -15.19 -46.80
N ASP A 506 19.40 -14.95 -45.64
CA ASP A 506 19.81 -13.88 -44.74
C ASP A 506 21.12 -14.21 -44.02
N THR A 507 21.95 -13.20 -43.77
CA THR A 507 23.18 -13.34 -42.97
C THR A 507 22.86 -13.09 -41.50
N ILE A 508 23.14 -14.08 -40.68
CA ILE A 508 22.86 -14.05 -39.25
C ILE A 508 24.14 -14.20 -38.44
N ARG A 509 24.12 -13.67 -37.22
CA ARG A 509 25.13 -13.90 -36.20
C ARG A 509 24.49 -14.59 -35.00
N ILE A 510 24.94 -15.79 -34.69
CA ILE A 510 24.49 -16.57 -33.53
C ILE A 510 25.65 -16.73 -32.55
N LYS A 511 25.38 -16.46 -31.28
CA LYS A 511 26.25 -16.90 -30.17
C LYS A 511 25.60 -18.11 -29.53
N TYR A 512 26.33 -19.20 -29.35
CA TYR A 512 25.79 -20.46 -28.86
C TYR A 512 26.79 -21.23 -27.99
N ILE A 513 26.29 -22.25 -27.29
CA ILE A 513 27.10 -23.26 -26.63
C ILE A 513 26.74 -24.62 -27.24
N GLU A 514 27.78 -25.37 -27.58
CA GLU A 514 27.65 -26.74 -28.07
C GLU A 514 27.77 -27.70 -26.89
N SER A 515 26.77 -28.56 -26.70
CA SER A 515 26.80 -29.62 -25.70
C SER A 515 26.15 -30.87 -26.27
N SER A 516 26.91 -31.99 -26.31
CA SER A 516 26.42 -33.31 -26.73
C SER A 516 25.62 -33.31 -28.06
N GLY A 517 26.09 -32.55 -29.06
CA GLY A 517 25.45 -32.45 -30.39
C GLY A 517 24.23 -31.54 -30.46
N THR A 518 23.89 -30.82 -29.38
CA THR A 518 22.81 -29.83 -29.34
C THR A 518 23.39 -28.41 -29.24
N TYR A 519 22.86 -27.49 -30.06
CA TYR A 519 23.29 -26.08 -30.09
C TYR A 519 22.33 -25.22 -29.28
N THR A 520 22.75 -24.82 -28.07
CA THR A 520 21.98 -23.90 -27.23
C THR A 520 22.32 -22.48 -27.60
N THR A 521 21.38 -21.78 -28.23
CA THR A 521 21.57 -20.38 -28.61
C THR A 521 21.54 -19.47 -27.39
N ILE A 522 22.48 -18.53 -27.33
CA ILE A 522 22.61 -17.46 -26.33
C ILE A 522 22.05 -16.14 -26.88
N SER A 523 22.38 -15.80 -28.13
CA SER A 523 21.87 -14.58 -28.77
C SER A 523 21.78 -14.77 -30.28
N PHE A 524 20.83 -14.06 -30.89
CA PHE A 524 20.60 -14.05 -32.34
C PHE A 524 20.49 -12.61 -32.84
N ASP A 525 21.14 -12.32 -33.97
CA ASP A 525 20.92 -11.10 -34.74
C ASP A 525 20.90 -11.44 -36.24
N ASN A 526 19.97 -10.82 -36.96
CA ASN A 526 19.93 -10.86 -38.43
C ASN A 526 20.52 -9.55 -38.95
N MET A 527 21.67 -9.65 -39.61
CA MET A 527 22.45 -8.49 -40.06
C MET A 527 21.88 -7.84 -41.32
N ASN A 528 20.97 -8.51 -42.02
CA ASN A 528 20.28 -7.97 -43.19
C ASN A 528 19.08 -7.09 -42.81
N ILE A 529 18.62 -7.18 -41.56
CA ILE A 529 17.44 -6.49 -41.07
C ILE A 529 17.89 -5.41 -40.10
N LYS A 530 17.65 -4.14 -40.46
CA LYS A 530 17.98 -2.98 -39.64
C LYS A 530 17.01 -2.79 -38.50
#